data_AF-W6TI50-F1
#
_entry.id   AF-W6TI50-F1
#
_cell.length_a   1.000
_cell.length_b   1.000
_cell.length_c   1.000
_cell.angle_alpha   90.00
_cell.angle_beta   90.00
_cell.angle_gamma   90.00
#
_symmetry.space_group_name_H-M   'P 1'
#
loop_
_entity.id
_entity.type
_entity.pdbx_description
1 polymer ?
#
loop_
_entity_poly.entity_id
_entity_poly.type
_entity_poly.pdbx_seq_one_letter_code
_entity_poly.pdbx_strand_id
1 'polypeptide(L)'
;MLEMDVKKNFIKTLAKPRQLNVDVIEVISNRLKDRLKIQGKLKTEKLDGSKILVDILSYMDFEDEKNLLSNIDMKVFNPVKDVEIKEKIFDINVILRITDNDMHNILREFKNHDIAMIIKDKSDEIRNKILFNISRRRKELVLEEESLLKRARKKDIKAMTMSFVNYIKELTLKGELIIYRKNEEFV
;
A
#
# COMPACT_ATOMS: atom_id res chain seq x y z
N MET A 1 33.75 27.12 -5.80
CA MET A 1 34.44 26.39 -6.89
C MET A 1 35.91 26.32 -6.50
N LEU A 2 36.57 25.15 -6.55
CA LEU A 2 37.95 25.00 -6.04
C LEU A 2 38.95 25.83 -6.88
N GLU A 3 39.93 26.44 -6.20
CA GLU A 3 41.01 27.20 -6.82
C GLU A 3 41.90 26.34 -7.71
N MET A 4 42.55 26.96 -8.69
CA MET A 4 43.23 26.27 -9.80
C MET A 4 44.46 25.47 -9.33
N ASP A 5 45.15 25.93 -8.28
CA ASP A 5 46.30 25.23 -7.71
C ASP A 5 45.89 23.99 -6.89
N VAL A 6 44.73 24.06 -6.22
CA VAL A 6 44.13 22.93 -5.51
C VAL A 6 43.73 21.83 -6.50
N LYS A 7 43.14 22.20 -7.63
CA LYS A 7 42.78 21.25 -8.71
C LYS A 7 44.01 20.53 -9.27
N LYS A 8 45.09 21.27 -9.55
CA LYS A 8 46.35 20.68 -10.07
C LYS A 8 46.96 19.68 -9.07
N ASN A 9 46.97 20.01 -7.78
CA ASN A 9 47.48 19.11 -6.75
C ASN A 9 46.59 17.88 -6.55
N PHE A 10 45.28 18.02 -6.66
CA PHE A 10 44.33 16.91 -6.58
C PHE A 10 44.53 15.90 -7.73
N ILE A 11 44.68 16.38 -8.96
CA ILE A 11 44.93 15.53 -10.14
C ILE A 11 46.28 14.81 -10.02
N LYS A 12 47.35 15.52 -9.61
CA LYS A 12 48.66 14.90 -9.35
C LYS A 12 48.61 13.84 -8.24
N THR A 13 47.70 14.01 -7.28
CA THR A 13 47.51 13.09 -6.15
C THR A 13 46.78 11.82 -6.60
N LEU A 14 45.75 11.95 -7.45
CA LEU A 14 44.96 10.84 -8.00
C LEU A 14 45.74 9.98 -9.02
N ALA A 15 46.64 10.59 -9.80
CA ALA A 15 47.35 9.90 -10.87
C ALA A 15 48.49 8.96 -10.39
N LYS A 16 48.87 8.99 -9.10
CA LYS A 16 49.90 8.09 -8.56
C LYS A 16 49.28 6.76 -8.11
N PRO A 17 49.82 5.60 -8.50
CA PRO A 17 49.36 4.31 -7.99
C PRO A 17 49.60 4.24 -6.47
N ARG A 18 48.57 3.84 -5.71
CA ARG A 18 48.62 3.71 -4.24
C ARG A 18 47.95 2.43 -3.81
N GLN A 19 48.51 1.78 -2.79
CA GLN A 19 47.76 0.84 -1.98
C GLN A 19 46.90 1.64 -1.01
N LEU A 20 45.60 1.38 -1.05
CA LEU A 20 44.64 1.98 -0.15
C LEU A 20 44.24 0.92 0.88
N ASN A 21 44.35 1.27 2.16
CA ASN A 21 43.82 0.43 3.22
C ASN A 21 42.30 0.60 3.26
N VAL A 22 41.57 -0.50 3.03
CA VAL A 22 40.10 -0.55 2.94
C VAL A 22 39.45 -0.08 4.24
N ASP A 23 40.03 -0.43 5.39
CA ASP A 23 39.52 -0.05 6.71
C ASP A 23 39.55 1.48 6.90
N VAL A 24 40.59 2.12 6.38
CA VAL A 24 40.74 3.58 6.45
C VAL A 24 39.74 4.28 5.53
N ILE A 25 39.47 3.73 4.34
CA ILE A 25 38.43 4.26 3.44
C ILE A 25 37.06 4.19 4.12
N GLU A 26 36.75 3.10 4.78
CA GLU A 26 35.46 2.89 5.43
C GLU A 26 35.26 3.87 6.60
N VAL A 27 36.28 4.06 7.44
CA VAL A 27 36.24 5.04 8.54
C VAL A 27 36.07 6.47 8.01
N ILE A 28 36.78 6.84 6.93
CA ILE A 28 36.65 8.17 6.31
C ILE A 28 35.26 8.34 5.71
N SER A 29 34.74 7.32 4.99
CA SER A 29 33.41 7.33 4.38
C SER A 29 32.31 7.50 5.43
N ASN A 30 32.39 6.78 6.55
CA ASN A 30 31.42 6.87 7.63
C ASN A 30 31.45 8.24 8.31
N ARG A 31 32.64 8.79 8.59
CA ARG A 31 32.75 10.17 9.13
C ARG A 31 32.24 11.24 8.15
N LEU A 32 32.45 11.06 6.84
CA LEU A 32 31.92 11.95 5.82
C LEU A 32 30.40 11.87 5.75
N LYS A 33 29.83 10.66 5.78
CA LYS A 33 28.36 10.44 5.85
C LYS A 33 27.77 11.12 7.08
N ASP A 34 28.40 10.99 8.25
CA ASP A 34 27.88 11.59 9.48
C ASP A 34 27.96 13.13 9.45
N ARG A 35 29.03 13.71 8.89
CA ARG A 35 29.09 15.17 8.68
C ARG A 35 28.08 15.66 7.64
N LEU A 36 27.85 14.91 6.57
CA LEU A 36 26.84 15.22 5.55
C LEU A 36 25.41 15.12 6.08
N LYS A 37 25.13 14.19 7.01
CA LYS A 37 23.84 14.12 7.73
C LYS A 37 23.60 15.36 8.60
N ILE A 38 24.66 15.95 9.15
CA ILE A 38 24.57 17.13 10.05
C ILE A 38 24.43 18.44 9.24
N GLN A 39 25.09 18.58 8.09
CA GLN A 39 25.05 19.80 7.28
C GLN A 39 24.03 19.80 6.14
N GLY A 40 23.54 18.63 5.73
CA GLY A 40 22.55 18.51 4.68
C GLY A 40 21.15 18.32 5.25
N LYS A 41 20.25 19.28 5.01
CA LYS A 41 18.88 18.95 4.62
C LYS A 41 18.96 18.14 3.31
N LEU A 42 19.44 16.90 3.39
CA LEU A 42 19.13 15.92 2.39
C LEU A 42 17.61 15.81 2.46
N LYS A 43 16.93 16.15 1.37
CA LYS A 43 15.64 15.56 1.07
C LYS A 43 15.88 14.05 0.97
N THR A 44 16.03 13.38 2.12
CA THR A 44 15.64 12.00 2.23
C THR A 44 14.14 12.05 2.01
N GLU A 45 13.71 11.83 0.77
CA GLU A 45 12.42 11.20 0.60
C GLU A 45 12.55 9.91 1.41
N LYS A 46 11.87 9.86 2.56
CA LYS A 46 11.61 8.60 3.24
C LYS A 46 10.91 7.74 2.21
N LEU A 47 11.67 6.92 1.48
CA LEU A 47 11.14 5.77 0.76
C LEU A 47 10.49 4.94 1.85
N ASP A 48 9.16 5.05 1.91
CA ASP A 48 8.35 4.32 2.85
C ASP A 48 8.40 2.85 2.44
N GLY A 49 9.39 2.13 2.97
CA GLY A 49 9.58 0.70 2.67
C GLY A 49 8.34 -0.14 2.98
N SER A 50 7.40 0.39 3.79
CA SER A 50 6.10 -0.23 3.98
C SER A 50 5.26 -0.24 2.69
N LYS A 51 5.34 0.80 1.84
CA LYS A 51 4.64 0.84 0.54
C LYS A 51 5.21 -0.18 -0.42
N ILE A 52 6.54 -0.28 -0.50
CA ILE A 52 7.22 -1.27 -1.37
C ILE A 52 6.85 -2.69 -0.91
N LEU A 53 6.83 -2.94 0.41
CA LEU A 53 6.41 -4.22 0.94
C LEU A 53 4.93 -4.52 0.64
N VAL A 54 4.04 -3.55 0.83
CA VAL A 54 2.61 -3.68 0.47
C VAL A 54 2.45 -4.00 -1.01
N ASP A 55 3.17 -3.28 -1.88
CA ASP A 55 3.14 -3.53 -3.31
C ASP A 55 3.57 -4.96 -3.60
N ILE A 56 4.71 -5.41 -3.06
CA ILE A 56 5.20 -6.80 -3.22
C ILE A 56 4.17 -7.82 -2.73
N LEU A 57 3.66 -7.67 -1.50
CA LEU A 57 2.70 -8.59 -0.90
C LEU A 57 1.37 -8.63 -1.68
N SER A 58 0.98 -7.51 -2.29
CA SER A 58 -0.20 -7.45 -3.17
C SER A 58 -0.07 -8.31 -4.45
N TYR A 59 1.13 -8.76 -4.80
CA TYR A 59 1.43 -9.63 -5.94
C TYR A 59 1.75 -11.09 -5.57
N MET A 60 1.86 -11.47 -4.29
CA MET A 60 2.29 -12.82 -3.85
C MET A 60 1.11 -13.70 -3.43
N ASP A 61 1.12 -15.01 -3.77
CA ASP A 61 0.44 -16.19 -3.14
C ASP A 61 -0.25 -15.95 -1.77
N PHE A 62 -1.50 -16.37 -1.50
CA PHE A 62 -2.08 -16.17 -0.15
C PHE A 62 -1.37 -17.07 0.87
N GLU A 63 -1.06 -18.30 0.44
CA GLU A 63 -0.22 -19.21 1.21
C GLU A 63 1.20 -18.67 1.36
N ASP A 64 1.79 -18.12 0.31
CA ASP A 64 3.14 -17.54 0.36
C ASP A 64 3.20 -16.26 1.20
N GLU A 65 2.20 -15.39 1.11
CA GLU A 65 2.04 -14.20 1.94
C GLU A 65 1.89 -14.61 3.40
N LYS A 66 1.01 -15.56 3.72
CA LYS A 66 0.81 -16.06 5.08
C LYS A 66 2.08 -16.70 5.63
N ASN A 67 2.75 -17.53 4.82
CA ASN A 67 4.02 -18.16 5.17
C ASN A 67 5.10 -17.09 5.41
N LEU A 68 5.23 -16.12 4.51
CA LEU A 68 6.21 -15.04 4.63
C LEU A 68 5.93 -14.14 5.83
N LEU A 69 4.67 -13.75 6.07
CA LEU A 69 4.24 -12.99 7.24
C LEU A 69 4.36 -13.77 8.55
N SER A 70 4.31 -15.11 8.51
CA SER A 70 4.54 -15.97 9.69
C SER A 70 6.02 -16.18 10.00
N ASN A 71 6.88 -16.13 8.97
CA ASN A 71 8.33 -16.30 9.07
C ASN A 71 9.08 -14.99 9.31
N ILE A 72 8.48 -13.85 8.96
CA ILE A 72 9.01 -12.52 9.28
C ILE A 72 8.47 -12.12 10.65
N ASP A 73 9.34 -12.07 11.66
CA ASP A 73 9.00 -11.49 12.97
C ASP A 73 8.95 -9.96 12.83
N MET A 74 7.81 -9.51 12.30
CA MET A 74 7.52 -8.14 11.88
C MET A 74 7.59 -7.14 13.06
N LYS A 75 7.47 -7.67 14.30
CA LYS A 75 7.74 -6.97 15.57
C LYS A 75 9.13 -6.35 15.67
N VAL A 76 10.11 -6.87 14.92
CA VAL A 76 11.49 -6.35 14.90
C VAL A 76 11.59 -4.98 14.20
N PHE A 77 10.62 -4.62 13.35
CA PHE A 77 10.69 -3.40 12.53
C PHE A 77 9.79 -2.25 12.97
N ASN A 78 8.67 -2.53 13.67
CA ASN A 78 7.83 -1.64 14.50
C ASN A 78 6.36 -2.14 14.45
N PRO A 79 5.73 -2.56 15.57
CA PRO A 79 4.39 -3.16 15.57
C PRO A 79 3.26 -2.25 15.02
N VAL A 80 3.46 -0.93 14.99
CA VAL A 80 2.50 0.01 14.36
C VAL A 80 2.46 -0.17 12.84
N LYS A 81 3.60 -0.50 12.23
CA LYS A 81 3.71 -0.69 10.78
C LYS A 81 3.09 -2.00 10.31
N ASP A 82 3.07 -3.03 11.14
CA ASP A 82 2.49 -4.34 10.80
C ASP A 82 0.98 -4.23 10.58
N VAL A 83 0.30 -3.44 11.40
CA VAL A 83 -1.13 -3.15 11.24
C VAL A 83 -1.34 -2.31 9.99
N GLU A 84 -0.55 -1.26 9.78
CA GLU A 84 -0.64 -0.41 8.58
C GLU A 84 -0.36 -1.18 7.28
N ILE A 85 0.54 -2.17 7.29
CA ILE A 85 0.86 -3.00 6.12
C ILE A 85 -0.27 -4.00 5.85
N LYS A 86 -0.78 -4.68 6.88
CA LYS A 86 -1.92 -5.58 6.74
C LYS A 86 -3.19 -4.87 6.30
N GLU A 87 -3.43 -3.64 6.77
CA GLU A 87 -4.54 -2.79 6.32
C GLU A 87 -4.37 -2.33 4.87
N LYS A 88 -3.12 -2.16 4.40
CA LYS A 88 -2.85 -1.73 3.01
C LYS A 88 -2.92 -2.87 1.98
N ILE A 89 -2.72 -4.14 2.38
CA ILE A 89 -2.78 -5.29 1.45
C ILE A 89 -4.21 -5.57 0.99
N PHE A 90 -5.20 -5.42 1.89
CA PHE A 90 -6.62 -5.52 1.56
C PHE A 90 -7.20 -4.12 1.41
N ASP A 91 -6.82 -3.43 0.34
CA ASP A 91 -7.47 -2.19 -0.06
C ASP A 91 -8.84 -2.50 -0.71
N ILE A 92 -9.75 -1.53 -0.70
CA ILE A 92 -11.08 -1.64 -1.35
C ILE A 92 -10.96 -1.98 -2.85
N ASN A 93 -9.82 -1.68 -3.47
CA ASN A 93 -9.48 -2.05 -4.85
C ASN A 93 -9.56 -3.57 -5.13
N VAL A 94 -9.55 -4.42 -4.10
CA VAL A 94 -9.72 -5.87 -4.24
C VAL A 94 -11.04 -6.22 -4.94
N ILE A 95 -12.09 -5.40 -4.80
CA ILE A 95 -13.42 -5.68 -5.34
C ILE A 95 -13.46 -5.70 -6.87
N LEU A 96 -12.50 -5.03 -7.52
CA LEU A 96 -12.43 -4.96 -8.98
C LEU A 96 -12.11 -6.32 -9.59
N ARG A 97 -11.52 -7.22 -8.79
CA ARG A 97 -11.12 -8.57 -9.19
C ARG A 97 -12.13 -9.64 -8.78
N ILE A 98 -13.24 -9.23 -8.17
CA ILE A 98 -14.34 -10.12 -7.78
C ILE A 98 -15.29 -10.28 -8.97
N THR A 99 -15.72 -11.51 -9.23
CA THR A 99 -16.70 -11.80 -10.28
C THR A 99 -18.03 -11.11 -9.99
N ASP A 100 -18.82 -10.79 -11.01
CA ASP A 100 -20.10 -10.11 -10.79
C ASP A 100 -21.09 -10.96 -9.97
N ASN A 101 -21.07 -12.28 -10.14
CA ASN A 101 -21.92 -13.17 -9.35
C ASN A 101 -21.57 -13.13 -7.85
N ASP A 102 -20.27 -13.19 -7.53
CA ASP A 102 -19.83 -13.13 -6.14
C ASP A 102 -20.06 -11.75 -5.54
N MET A 103 -19.81 -10.70 -6.31
CA MET A 103 -20.08 -9.33 -5.90
C MET A 103 -21.57 -9.13 -5.62
N HIS A 104 -22.44 -9.70 -6.45
CA HIS A 104 -23.88 -9.67 -6.24
C HIS A 104 -24.28 -10.37 -4.93
N ASN A 105 -23.71 -11.54 -4.65
CA ASN A 105 -23.96 -12.29 -3.41
C ASN A 105 -23.47 -11.51 -2.19
N ILE A 106 -22.24 -10.97 -2.25
CA ILE A 106 -21.68 -10.12 -1.19
C ILE A 106 -22.61 -8.94 -0.90
N LEU A 107 -23.04 -8.20 -1.92
CA LEU A 107 -23.86 -7.00 -1.74
C LEU A 107 -25.28 -7.29 -1.24
N ARG A 108 -25.78 -8.54 -1.28
CA ARG A 108 -27.07 -8.89 -0.67
C ARG A 108 -27.05 -8.80 0.85
N GLU A 109 -25.89 -9.03 1.46
CA GLU A 109 -25.73 -9.01 2.93
C GLU A 109 -25.64 -7.58 3.52
N PHE A 110 -25.47 -6.56 2.67
CA PHE A 110 -25.31 -5.17 3.12
C PHE A 110 -26.59 -4.36 2.97
N LYS A 111 -26.90 -3.45 3.92
CA LYS A 111 -28.06 -2.57 3.77
C LYS A 111 -27.77 -1.46 2.76
N ASN A 112 -28.83 -0.87 2.19
CA ASN A 112 -28.67 0.21 1.22
C ASN A 112 -27.87 1.40 1.79
N HIS A 113 -28.08 1.70 3.08
CA HIS A 113 -27.33 2.71 3.81
C HIS A 113 -25.84 2.39 3.91
N ASP A 114 -25.48 1.14 4.18
CA ASP A 114 -24.09 0.70 4.28
C ASP A 114 -23.40 0.78 2.91
N ILE A 115 -24.09 0.34 1.86
CA ILE A 115 -23.60 0.45 0.48
C ILE A 115 -23.40 1.92 0.11
N ALA A 116 -24.33 2.80 0.47
CA ALA A 116 -24.21 4.24 0.26
C ALA A 116 -22.99 4.84 0.98
N MET A 117 -22.69 4.39 2.20
CA MET A 117 -21.47 4.76 2.91
C MET A 117 -20.20 4.22 2.24
N ILE A 118 -20.23 2.99 1.70
CA ILE A 118 -19.08 2.36 1.04
C ILE A 118 -18.72 3.12 -0.24
N ILE A 119 -19.69 3.41 -1.10
CA ILE A 119 -19.46 4.08 -2.39
C ILE A 119 -19.09 5.55 -2.24
N LYS A 120 -19.43 6.16 -1.11
CA LYS A 120 -19.14 7.56 -0.84
C LYS A 120 -17.63 7.82 -0.78
N ASP A 121 -17.20 8.88 -1.45
CA ASP A 121 -15.80 9.31 -1.58
C ASP A 121 -14.89 8.21 -2.18
N LYS A 122 -15.42 7.32 -3.03
CA LYS A 122 -14.64 6.32 -3.79
C LYS A 122 -14.43 6.75 -5.23
N SER A 123 -13.45 6.11 -5.89
CA SER A 123 -13.24 6.28 -7.32
C SER A 123 -14.47 5.82 -8.11
N ASP A 124 -14.66 6.41 -9.29
CA ASP A 124 -15.77 6.05 -10.19
C ASP A 124 -15.75 4.57 -10.57
N GLU A 125 -14.57 3.98 -10.70
CA GLU A 125 -14.39 2.56 -11.01
C GLU A 125 -15.01 1.65 -9.93
N ILE A 126 -14.64 1.87 -8.66
CA ILE A 126 -15.19 1.15 -7.50
C ILE A 126 -16.70 1.38 -7.39
N ARG A 127 -17.12 2.65 -7.52
CA ARG A 127 -18.52 3.04 -7.43
C ARG A 127 -19.35 2.35 -8.50
N ASN A 128 -18.89 2.33 -9.75
CA ASN A 128 -19.58 1.69 -10.85
C ASN A 128 -19.64 0.18 -10.69
N LYS A 129 -18.56 -0.48 -10.25
CA LYS A 129 -18.56 -1.93 -9.96
C LYS A 129 -19.62 -2.31 -8.92
N ILE A 130 -19.72 -1.55 -7.84
CA ILE A 130 -20.72 -1.80 -6.77
C ILE A 130 -22.15 -1.55 -7.30
N LEU A 131 -22.38 -0.42 -7.96
CA LEU A 131 -23.71 -0.05 -8.45
C LEU A 131 -24.18 -0.92 -9.63
N PHE A 132 -23.27 -1.50 -10.40
CA PHE A 132 -23.57 -2.45 -11.46
C PHE A 132 -24.07 -3.79 -10.91
N ASN A 133 -23.56 -4.20 -9.75
CA ASN A 133 -23.85 -5.49 -9.12
C ASN A 133 -25.09 -5.49 -8.21
N ILE A 134 -25.90 -4.44 -8.24
CA ILE A 134 -27.19 -4.35 -7.54
C ILE A 134 -28.34 -4.11 -8.52
N SER A 135 -29.56 -4.46 -8.13
CA SER A 135 -30.73 -4.25 -8.98
C SER A 135 -30.99 -2.75 -9.20
N ARG A 136 -31.60 -2.41 -10.34
CA ARG A 136 -31.92 -1.02 -10.71
C ARG A 136 -32.69 -0.27 -9.62
N ARG A 137 -33.72 -0.90 -9.05
CA ARG A 137 -34.48 -0.35 -7.92
C ARG A 137 -33.60 -0.10 -6.70
N ARG A 138 -32.70 -1.03 -6.38
CA ARG A 138 -31.81 -0.90 -5.22
C ARG A 138 -30.77 0.19 -5.44
N LYS A 139 -30.27 0.33 -6.68
CA LYS A 139 -29.37 1.41 -7.08
C LYS A 139 -29.99 2.78 -6.83
N GLU A 140 -31.25 2.99 -7.20
CA GLU A 140 -31.97 4.24 -6.92
C GLU A 140 -32.02 4.55 -5.42
N LEU A 141 -32.41 3.57 -4.60
CA LEU A 141 -32.46 3.72 -3.14
C LEU A 141 -31.07 4.00 -2.52
N VAL A 142 -30.02 3.35 -3.00
CA VAL A 142 -28.65 3.57 -2.53
C VAL A 142 -28.17 4.99 -2.87
N LEU A 143 -28.50 5.50 -4.06
CA LEU A 143 -28.13 6.86 -4.47
C LEU A 143 -28.92 7.93 -3.68
N GLU A 144 -30.17 7.64 -3.34
CA GLU A 144 -30.94 8.49 -2.42
C GLU A 144 -30.28 8.54 -1.04
N GLU A 145 -29.94 7.40 -0.44
CA GLU A 145 -29.20 7.32 0.82
C GLU A 145 -27.86 8.06 0.75
N GLU A 146 -27.10 7.90 -0.34
CA GLU A 146 -25.82 8.59 -0.58
C GLU A 146 -26.00 10.13 -0.54
N SER A 147 -27.10 10.63 -1.10
CA SER A 147 -27.43 12.06 -1.12
C SER A 147 -27.76 12.61 0.27
N LEU A 148 -28.33 11.77 1.15
CA LEU A 148 -28.64 12.12 2.55
C LEU A 148 -27.38 12.13 3.42
N LEU A 149 -26.36 11.35 3.06
CA LEU A 149 -25.09 11.25 3.78
C LEU A 149 -24.21 12.52 3.69
N LYS A 150 -24.67 13.67 3.19
CA LYS A 150 -23.89 14.92 3.05
C LYS A 150 -23.10 15.33 4.29
N ARG A 151 -23.56 15.00 5.50
CA ARG A 151 -22.89 15.31 6.78
C ARG A 151 -22.19 14.13 7.45
N ALA A 152 -22.09 12.98 6.78
CA ALA A 152 -21.42 11.80 7.32
C ALA A 152 -19.95 12.09 7.63
N ARG A 153 -19.48 11.63 8.79
CA ARG A 153 -18.08 11.85 9.20
C ARG A 153 -17.19 10.92 8.40
N LYS A 154 -16.05 11.43 7.92
CA LYS A 154 -15.03 10.61 7.22
C LYS A 154 -14.60 9.37 8.00
N LYS A 155 -14.61 9.45 9.34
CA LYS A 155 -14.31 8.31 10.22
C LYS A 155 -15.31 7.17 10.04
N ASP A 156 -16.60 7.48 9.95
CA ASP A 156 -17.67 6.48 9.85
C ASP A 156 -17.65 5.83 8.46
N ILE A 157 -17.42 6.62 7.41
CA ILE A 157 -17.21 6.13 6.04
C ILE A 157 -16.02 5.17 5.97
N LYS A 158 -14.89 5.54 6.61
CA LYS A 158 -13.70 4.67 6.67
C LYS A 158 -13.99 3.38 7.43
N ALA A 159 -14.68 3.45 8.57
CA ALA A 159 -15.05 2.28 9.36
C ALA A 159 -15.95 1.33 8.57
N MET A 160 -16.96 1.85 7.85
CA MET A 160 -17.84 1.03 7.01
C MET A 160 -17.08 0.38 5.85
N THR A 161 -16.20 1.15 5.18
CA THR A 161 -15.34 0.62 4.11
C THR A 161 -14.45 -0.52 4.64
N MET A 162 -13.86 -0.34 5.83
CA MET A 162 -13.01 -1.36 6.44
C MET A 162 -13.81 -2.61 6.83
N SER A 163 -15.02 -2.44 7.36
CA SER A 163 -15.92 -3.56 7.67
C SER A 163 -16.27 -4.36 6.42
N PHE A 164 -16.52 -3.67 5.30
CA PHE A 164 -16.82 -4.31 4.01
C PHE A 164 -15.64 -5.10 3.47
N VAL A 165 -14.44 -4.52 3.51
CA VAL A 165 -13.20 -5.19 3.11
C VAL A 165 -12.90 -6.40 3.99
N ASN A 166 -13.09 -6.28 5.31
CA ASN A 166 -12.88 -7.40 6.24
C ASN A 166 -13.87 -8.54 5.97
N TYR A 167 -15.11 -8.24 5.64
CA TYR A 167 -16.10 -9.25 5.25
C TYR A 167 -15.65 -10.03 4.00
N ILE A 168 -15.17 -9.34 2.97
CA ILE A 168 -14.61 -9.97 1.75
C ILE A 168 -13.41 -10.86 2.12
N LYS A 169 -12.54 -10.38 3.00
CA LYS A 169 -11.39 -11.14 3.48
C LYS A 169 -11.81 -12.42 4.19
N GLU A 170 -12.80 -12.36 5.08
CA GLU A 170 -13.33 -13.54 5.77
C GLU A 170 -13.91 -14.56 4.79
N LEU A 171 -14.66 -14.13 3.78
CA LEU A 171 -15.16 -15.04 2.72
C LEU A 171 -14.01 -15.69 1.96
N THR A 172 -12.95 -14.94 1.68
CA THR A 172 -11.74 -15.47 1.01
C THR A 172 -11.05 -16.52 1.88
N LEU A 173 -10.90 -16.26 3.19
CA LEU A 173 -10.28 -17.18 4.14
C LEU A 173 -11.06 -18.48 4.32
N LYS A 174 -12.39 -18.43 4.16
CA LYS A 174 -13.27 -19.61 4.20
C LYS A 174 -13.26 -20.39 2.88
N GLY A 175 -12.65 -19.85 1.82
CA GLY A 175 -12.72 -20.41 0.48
C GLY A 175 -14.09 -20.23 -0.20
N GLU A 176 -14.97 -19.40 0.36
CA GLU A 176 -16.29 -19.08 -0.20
C GLU A 176 -16.19 -18.04 -1.33
N LEU A 177 -15.07 -17.31 -1.40
CA LEU A 177 -14.77 -16.31 -2.41
C LEU A 177 -13.36 -16.53 -2.97
N ILE A 178 -13.24 -16.60 -4.29
CA ILE A 178 -11.96 -16.66 -4.98
C ILE A 178 -11.66 -15.28 -5.56
N ILE A 179 -10.54 -14.70 -5.16
CA ILE A 179 -10.07 -13.40 -5.66
C ILE A 179 -8.79 -13.64 -6.45
N TYR A 180 -8.85 -13.41 -7.76
CA TYR A 180 -7.70 -13.53 -8.63
C TYR A 180 -6.72 -12.38 -8.40
N ARG A 181 -5.42 -12.69 -8.39
CA ARG A 181 -4.39 -11.67 -8.14
C ARG A 181 -4.06 -10.86 -9.39
N LYS A 182 -3.33 -9.76 -9.19
CA LYS A 182 -3.00 -8.77 -10.22
C LYS A 182 -2.18 -9.35 -11.40
N ASN A 183 -1.67 -10.57 -11.26
CA ASN A 183 -0.87 -11.28 -12.27
C ASN A 183 -1.63 -12.44 -12.94
N GLU A 184 -2.85 -12.76 -12.51
CA GLU A 184 -3.68 -13.74 -13.19
C GLU A 184 -4.51 -12.99 -14.24
N GLU A 185 -4.00 -12.98 -15.47
CA GLU A 185 -4.73 -12.43 -16.62
C GLU A 185 -6.05 -13.20 -16.80
N PHE A 186 -7.13 -12.46 -17.05
CA PHE A 186 -8.36 -13.03 -17.57
C PHE A 186 -8.06 -13.68 -18.92
N VAL A 187 -8.06 -15.02 -18.98
CA VAL A 187 -8.12 -15.78 -20.23
C VAL A 187 -9.57 -16.09 -20.56
#